data_AF-A0A8X8YM80-F1
#
_entry.id   AF-A0A8X8YM80-F1
#
_cell.length_a   1.000
_cell.length_b   1.000
_cell.length_c   1.000
_cell.angle_alpha   90.00
_cell.angle_beta   90.00
_cell.angle_gamma   90.00
#
_symmetry.space_group_name_H-M   'P 1'
#
loop_
_entity.id
_entity.type
_entity.pdbx_description
1 polymer ?
#
loop_
_entity_poly.entity_id
_entity_poly.type
_entity_poly.pdbx_seq_one_letter_code
_entity_poly.pdbx_strand_id
1 'polypeptide(L)'
;MATPQILQTEQDLLMYSSLFPKDEKVRPRGVEIEKKIEYLESLAGNVVDEKLLYGLKVRNRRSRRWLNDRLLMELVPRLNAEEIKGLFAPPPWGEEVRSSAFSMTNAGEWDGFRNIDMDKEASIMESLENSSSKRRDRQDTDKVAVLTAWHRVDSRTREALRRCYLTDLVSGYEECVRSFVKDSGNKDVLVLHVQDPFHRLILHGVCEFYNLISTTVAQSKGGAPTKMTRIKKKQSLSPSPSPDLPNITLCNFLKMAKEGFW
;
A
#
# COMPACT_ATOMS: atom_id res chain seq x y z
N MET A 1 -50.38 -12.27 31.97
CA MET A 1 -50.59 -13.66 31.52
C MET A 1 -49.22 -14.28 31.28
N ALA A 2 -48.67 -15.00 32.27
CA ALA A 2 -47.36 -15.64 32.13
C ALA A 2 -47.42 -16.71 31.02
N THR A 3 -46.41 -16.72 30.17
CA THR A 3 -46.30 -17.62 29.01
C THR A 3 -46.30 -19.09 29.44
N PRO A 4 -47.09 -19.97 28.79
CA PRO A 4 -47.20 -21.39 29.17
C PRO A 4 -45.90 -22.19 29.01
N GLN A 5 -44.89 -21.63 28.33
CA GLN A 5 -43.57 -22.24 28.17
C GLN A 5 -42.75 -22.22 29.46
N ILE A 6 -42.88 -21.19 30.31
CA ILE A 6 -42.09 -21.05 31.54
C ILE A 6 -42.51 -22.11 32.56
N LEU A 7 -43.82 -22.32 32.73
CA LEU A 7 -44.38 -23.32 33.66
C LEU A 7 -44.06 -24.77 33.25
N GLN A 8 -43.94 -25.06 31.95
CA GLN A 8 -43.49 -26.37 31.45
C GLN A 8 -42.01 -26.62 31.80
N THR A 9 -41.18 -25.59 31.74
CA THR A 9 -39.74 -25.69 32.02
C THR A 9 -39.47 -26.06 33.47
N GLU A 10 -40.26 -25.56 34.42
CA GLU A 10 -40.12 -25.90 35.84
C GLU A 10 -40.55 -27.34 36.15
N GLN A 11 -41.64 -27.82 35.55
CA GLN A 11 -42.10 -29.20 35.70
C GLN A 11 -41.07 -30.19 35.12
N ASP A 12 -40.46 -29.86 33.98
CA ASP A 12 -39.41 -30.67 33.37
C ASP A 12 -38.11 -30.64 34.21
N LEU A 13 -37.80 -29.51 34.84
CA LEU A 13 -36.65 -29.38 35.76
C LEU A 13 -36.83 -30.22 37.04
N LEU A 14 -38.04 -30.19 37.63
CA LEU A 14 -38.41 -31.02 38.77
C LEU A 14 -38.35 -32.51 38.43
N MET A 15 -38.68 -32.86 37.18
CA MET A 15 -38.53 -34.22 36.69
C MET A 15 -37.08 -34.65 36.58
N TYR A 16 -36.22 -33.79 36.07
CA TYR A 16 -34.80 -34.10 35.97
C TYR A 16 -34.13 -34.19 37.35
N SER A 17 -34.47 -33.31 38.29
CA SER A 17 -33.92 -33.36 39.65
C SER A 17 -34.42 -34.58 40.45
N SER A 18 -35.65 -35.06 40.18
CA SER A 18 -36.16 -36.29 40.76
C SER A 18 -35.49 -37.55 40.19
N LEU A 19 -35.06 -37.53 38.93
CA LEU A 19 -34.33 -38.65 38.30
C LEU A 19 -32.84 -38.65 38.69
N PHE A 20 -32.27 -37.46 38.88
CA PHE A 20 -30.87 -37.25 39.20
C PHE A 20 -30.74 -36.30 40.39
N PRO A 21 -30.84 -36.81 41.63
CA PRO A 21 -30.56 -36.02 42.81
C PRO A 21 -29.10 -35.52 42.74
N LYS A 22 -28.88 -34.27 43.14
CA LYS A 22 -27.53 -33.72 43.24
C LYS A 22 -26.87 -34.29 44.48
N ASP A 23 -26.02 -35.29 44.31
CA ASP A 23 -25.10 -35.69 45.36
C ASP A 23 -24.00 -34.62 45.46
N GLU A 24 -23.76 -34.06 46.65
CA GLU A 24 -22.71 -33.05 46.91
C GLU A 24 -21.26 -33.59 46.82
N LYS A 25 -21.08 -34.83 46.33
CA LYS A 25 -19.74 -35.41 46.20
C LYS A 25 -19.10 -34.96 44.91
N VAL A 26 -17.95 -34.29 45.01
CA VAL A 26 -17.11 -33.84 43.89
C VAL A 26 -16.62 -35.05 43.09
N ARG A 27 -17.41 -35.51 42.12
CA ARG A 27 -16.99 -36.49 41.11
C ARG A 27 -16.67 -35.74 39.82
N PRO A 28 -15.72 -36.23 39.00
CA PRO A 28 -15.51 -35.65 37.68
C PRO A 28 -16.79 -35.80 36.86
N ARG A 29 -17.28 -34.69 36.31
CA ARG A 29 -18.56 -34.56 35.60
C ARG A 29 -18.79 -35.65 34.54
N GLY A 30 -17.75 -36.08 33.82
CA GLY A 30 -17.85 -37.17 32.84
C GLY A 30 -18.36 -38.47 33.46
N VAL A 31 -17.84 -38.84 34.63
CA VAL A 31 -18.24 -40.06 35.36
C VAL A 31 -19.65 -39.93 35.93
N GLU A 32 -20.11 -38.71 36.23
CA GLU A 32 -21.50 -38.49 36.63
C GLU A 32 -22.46 -38.69 35.44
N ILE A 33 -22.11 -38.17 34.26
CA ILE A 33 -22.94 -38.30 33.06
C ILE A 33 -23.01 -39.77 32.61
N GLU A 34 -21.90 -40.51 32.63
CA GLU A 34 -21.87 -41.94 32.33
C GLU A 34 -22.83 -42.74 33.22
N LYS A 35 -22.83 -42.47 34.53
CA LYS A 35 -23.75 -43.12 35.48
C LYS A 35 -25.20 -42.74 35.26
N LYS A 36 -25.48 -41.50 34.85
CA LYS A 36 -26.83 -41.07 34.48
C LYS A 36 -27.32 -41.81 33.23
N ILE A 37 -26.44 -42.01 32.24
CA ILE A 37 -26.75 -42.76 31.02
C ILE A 37 -27.01 -44.23 31.34
N GLU A 38 -26.12 -44.87 32.11
CA GLU A 38 -26.27 -46.26 32.55
C GLU A 38 -27.58 -46.49 33.32
N TYR A 39 -27.95 -45.55 34.21
CA TYR A 39 -29.24 -45.59 34.92
C TYR A 39 -30.43 -45.52 33.96
N LEU A 40 -30.40 -44.63 32.96
CA LEU A 40 -31.47 -44.53 31.97
C LEU A 40 -31.55 -45.76 31.05
N GLU A 41 -30.42 -46.36 30.71
CA GLU A 41 -30.36 -47.60 29.93
C GLU A 41 -30.92 -48.79 30.72
N SER A 42 -30.61 -48.88 32.01
CA SER A 42 -31.18 -49.89 32.91
C SER A 42 -32.71 -49.76 33.03
N LEU A 43 -33.22 -48.52 33.03
CA LEU A 43 -34.65 -48.22 33.09
C LEU A 43 -35.36 -48.46 31.75
N ALA A 44 -34.63 -48.35 30.63
CA ALA A 44 -35.13 -48.67 29.29
C ALA A 44 -35.15 -50.19 29.02
N GLY A 45 -34.25 -50.96 29.64
CA GLY A 45 -34.14 -52.41 29.49
C GLY A 45 -35.09 -53.24 30.36
N ASN A 46 -35.54 -52.71 31.51
CA ASN A 46 -36.39 -53.45 32.46
C ASN A 46 -37.88 -53.10 32.33
N VAL A 47 -38.55 -53.69 31.34
CA VAL A 47 -40.03 -53.78 31.28
C VAL A 47 -40.46 -55.16 31.75
N VAL A 48 -40.39 -55.45 33.05
CA VAL A 48 -40.99 -56.68 33.60
C VAL A 48 -41.77 -56.46 34.90
N ASP A 49 -41.43 -55.50 35.77
CA ASP A 49 -42.12 -55.39 37.07
C ASP A 49 -43.12 -54.23 37.17
N GLU A 50 -44.39 -54.60 37.30
CA GLU A 50 -45.59 -53.74 37.39
C GLU A 50 -45.66 -52.87 38.67
N LYS A 51 -44.62 -52.89 39.52
CA LYS A 51 -44.58 -52.19 40.82
C LYS A 51 -43.71 -50.93 40.88
N LEU A 52 -43.14 -50.48 39.76
CA LEU A 52 -42.43 -49.18 39.65
C LEU A 52 -43.24 -48.16 38.85
N LEU A 53 -44.46 -47.86 39.30
CA LEU A 53 -45.35 -46.86 38.70
C LEU A 53 -44.86 -45.40 38.87
N TYR A 54 -43.72 -45.17 39.54
CA TYR A 54 -43.05 -43.86 39.60
C TYR A 54 -41.89 -43.69 38.59
N GLY A 55 -41.46 -44.76 37.90
CA GLY A 55 -40.42 -44.71 36.86
C GLY A 55 -40.91 -44.33 35.46
N LEU A 56 -42.19 -43.96 35.32
CA LEU A 56 -42.92 -43.94 34.06
C LEU A 56 -42.81 -42.63 33.26
N LYS A 57 -41.74 -41.85 33.43
CA LYS A 57 -41.66 -40.49 32.85
C LYS A 57 -40.73 -40.35 31.63
N VAL A 58 -40.13 -41.45 31.17
CA VAL A 58 -39.30 -41.49 29.94
C VAL A 58 -39.98 -42.29 28.80
N ARG A 59 -41.28 -42.63 28.92
CA ARG A 59 -42.03 -43.31 27.85
C ARG A 59 -42.52 -42.36 26.74
N ASN A 60 -42.69 -41.07 27.03
CA ASN A 60 -43.17 -40.09 26.06
C ASN A 60 -42.04 -39.64 25.11
N ARG A 61 -42.28 -39.64 23.79
CA ARG A 61 -41.31 -39.15 22.79
C ARG A 61 -40.82 -37.73 23.09
N ARG A 62 -41.69 -36.87 23.62
CA ARG A 62 -41.35 -35.49 23.99
C ARG A 62 -40.40 -35.44 25.18
N SER A 63 -40.61 -36.26 26.22
CA SER A 63 -39.72 -36.29 27.39
C SER A 63 -38.38 -36.94 27.06
N ARG A 64 -38.34 -37.94 26.18
CA ARG A 64 -37.09 -38.53 25.64
C ARG A 64 -36.27 -37.51 24.86
N ARG A 65 -36.89 -36.72 23.98
CA ARG A 65 -36.21 -35.65 23.24
C ARG A 65 -35.63 -34.62 24.19
N TRP A 66 -36.45 -34.13 25.13
CA TRP A 66 -36.01 -33.14 26.10
C TRP A 66 -34.85 -33.63 26.99
N LEU A 67 -34.93 -34.87 27.47
CA LEU A 67 -33.87 -35.49 28.27
C LEU A 67 -32.58 -35.66 27.47
N ASN A 68 -32.68 -36.06 26.20
CA ASN A 68 -31.55 -36.17 25.29
C ASN A 68 -30.90 -34.80 25.04
N ASP A 69 -31.70 -33.78 24.73
CA ASP A 69 -31.21 -32.41 24.55
C ASP A 69 -30.50 -31.91 25.82
N ARG A 70 -31.05 -32.22 27.01
CA ARG A 70 -30.43 -31.85 28.28
C ARG A 70 -29.10 -32.55 28.53
N LEU A 71 -29.02 -33.85 28.24
CA LEU A 71 -27.78 -34.63 28.35
C LEU A 71 -26.75 -34.18 27.32
N LEU A 72 -27.15 -33.85 26.09
CA LEU A 72 -26.25 -33.30 25.07
C LEU A 72 -25.67 -31.95 25.52
N MET A 73 -26.50 -31.07 26.06
CA MET A 73 -26.02 -29.81 26.67
C MET A 73 -25.11 -30.05 27.88
N GLU A 74 -25.28 -31.16 28.59
CA GLU A 74 -24.41 -31.57 29.69
C GLU A 74 -23.13 -32.27 29.20
N LEU A 75 -23.10 -32.83 27.99
CA LEU A 75 -21.87 -33.37 27.41
C LEU A 75 -20.96 -32.26 26.87
N VAL A 76 -21.55 -31.16 26.40
CA VAL A 76 -20.78 -29.98 25.97
C VAL A 76 -20.01 -29.38 27.16
N PRO A 77 -18.69 -29.18 27.05
CA PRO A 77 -17.91 -28.46 28.04
C PRO A 77 -18.43 -27.03 28.20
N ARG A 78 -18.52 -26.53 29.44
CA ARG A 78 -18.82 -25.10 29.65
C ARG A 78 -17.61 -24.31 29.18
N LEU A 79 -17.80 -23.51 28.13
CA LEU A 79 -16.75 -22.64 27.62
C LEU A 79 -16.37 -21.61 28.69
N ASN A 80 -15.07 -21.41 28.89
CA ASN A 80 -14.57 -20.36 29.78
C ASN A 80 -14.86 -18.98 29.18
N ALA A 81 -14.89 -17.92 30.00
CA ALA A 81 -15.19 -16.57 29.52
C ALA A 81 -14.24 -16.12 28.38
N GLU A 82 -12.99 -16.58 28.40
CA GLU A 82 -11.98 -16.35 27.36
C GLU A 82 -12.27 -17.12 26.06
N GLU A 83 -12.72 -18.37 26.17
CA GLU A 83 -13.11 -19.20 25.01
C GLU A 83 -14.39 -18.66 24.36
N ILE A 84 -15.35 -18.19 25.17
CA ILE A 84 -16.55 -17.50 24.69
C ILE A 84 -16.16 -16.23 23.94
N LYS A 85 -15.22 -15.44 24.46
CA LYS A 85 -14.71 -14.24 23.76
C LYS A 85 -14.08 -14.61 22.41
N GLY A 86 -13.28 -15.68 22.35
CA GLY A 86 -12.66 -16.15 21.11
C GLY A 86 -13.66 -16.60 20.04
N LEU A 87 -14.82 -17.13 20.43
CA LEU A 87 -15.88 -17.54 19.49
C LEU A 87 -16.61 -16.36 18.84
N PHE A 88 -16.66 -15.21 19.51
CA PHE A 88 -17.35 -14.00 19.03
C PHE A 88 -16.41 -12.89 18.55
N ALA A 89 -15.11 -13.11 18.64
CA ALA A 89 -14.12 -12.12 18.23
C ALA A 89 -13.26 -12.65 17.08
N PRO A 90 -13.71 -12.51 15.82
CA PRO A 90 -12.86 -12.83 14.69
C PRO A 90 -11.61 -11.93 14.70
N PRO A 91 -10.44 -12.40 14.22
CA PRO A 91 -9.28 -11.55 14.01
C PRO A 91 -9.71 -10.36 13.12
N PRO A 92 -9.60 -9.07 13.51
CA PRO A 92 -8.72 -8.41 14.49
C PRO A 92 -9.32 -7.97 15.86
N TRP A 93 -10.50 -8.43 16.29
CA TRP A 93 -11.19 -7.85 17.48
C TRP A 93 -11.07 -8.65 18.79
N GLY A 94 -10.30 -9.75 18.81
CA GLY A 94 -10.32 -10.73 19.92
C GLY A 94 -9.10 -10.82 20.83
N GLU A 95 -8.00 -10.18 20.47
CA GLU A 95 -6.81 -10.07 21.32
C GLU A 95 -6.38 -8.60 21.37
N GLU A 96 -5.86 -8.14 22.51
CA GLU A 96 -5.19 -6.85 22.57
C GLU A 96 -4.06 -6.87 21.55
N VAL A 97 -4.25 -6.10 20.47
CA VAL A 97 -3.29 -5.98 19.39
C VAL A 97 -1.96 -5.58 20.02
N ARG A 98 -0.96 -6.47 19.90
CA ARG A 98 0.41 -6.14 20.30
C ARG A 98 0.75 -4.78 19.73
N SER A 99 1.19 -3.86 20.59
CA SER A 99 1.48 -2.49 20.19
C SER A 99 2.40 -2.50 18.98
N SER A 100 1.91 -1.93 17.87
CA SER A 100 2.69 -1.87 16.62
C SER A 100 4.01 -1.12 16.88
N ALA A 101 5.06 -1.47 16.14
CA ALA A 101 6.32 -0.74 16.18
C ALA A 101 6.11 0.78 16.00
N PHE A 102 5.11 1.19 15.22
CA PHE A 102 4.71 2.59 15.05
C PHE A 102 4.13 3.22 16.33
N SER A 103 3.35 2.45 17.10
CA SER A 103 2.82 2.89 18.40
C SER A 103 3.91 3.02 19.45
N MET A 104 4.99 2.25 19.32
CA MET A 104 6.13 2.31 20.25
C MET A 104 7.08 3.47 19.96
N THR A 105 7.20 3.91 18.71
CA THR A 105 8.32 4.77 18.34
C THR A 105 8.14 6.25 18.57
N ASN A 106 6.93 6.82 18.70
CA ASN A 106 6.77 8.27 18.93
C ASN A 106 5.37 8.70 19.40
N ALA A 107 4.62 7.84 20.10
CA ALA A 107 3.23 8.13 20.44
C ALA A 107 3.02 9.49 21.14
N GLY A 108 3.94 9.90 22.01
CA GLY A 108 3.89 11.20 22.70
C GLY A 108 4.21 12.41 21.81
N GLU A 109 5.08 12.26 20.81
CA GLU A 109 5.36 13.32 19.84
C GLU A 109 4.18 13.53 18.89
N TRP A 110 3.51 12.43 18.50
CA TRP A 110 2.28 12.47 17.70
C TRP A 110 1.08 13.00 18.47
N ASP A 111 1.09 12.95 19.81
CA ASP A 111 -0.03 13.45 20.64
C ASP A 111 -0.16 14.97 20.54
N GLY A 112 0.97 15.66 20.35
CA GLY A 112 0.99 17.09 20.00
C GLY A 112 0.29 17.42 18.69
N PHE A 113 0.18 16.45 17.76
CA PHE A 113 -0.57 16.58 16.51
C PHE A 113 -2.05 16.18 16.62
N ARG A 114 -2.45 15.49 17.69
CA ARG A 114 -3.85 15.07 17.91
C ARG A 114 -4.72 16.22 18.40
N ASN A 115 -4.13 17.16 19.15
CA ASN A 115 -4.81 18.31 19.75
C ASN A 115 -4.13 19.62 19.35
N ILE A 116 -3.98 19.85 18.05
CA ILE A 116 -3.52 21.15 17.53
C ILE A 116 -4.73 22.09 17.47
N ASP A 117 -4.56 23.29 18.01
CA ASP A 117 -5.52 24.39 17.84
C ASP A 117 -5.58 24.82 16.37
N MET A 118 -6.77 25.07 15.82
CA MET A 118 -6.93 25.38 14.39
C MET A 118 -6.07 26.57 13.94
N ASP A 119 -5.86 27.55 14.83
CA ASP A 119 -5.00 28.71 14.54
C ASP A 119 -3.52 28.33 14.43
N LYS A 120 -3.07 27.35 15.22
CA LYS A 120 -1.70 26.82 15.15
C LYS A 120 -1.51 25.96 13.91
N GLU A 121 -2.51 25.17 13.53
CA GLU A 121 -2.49 24.41 12.28
C GLU A 121 -2.37 25.35 11.08
N ALA A 122 -3.22 26.40 11.04
CA ALA A 122 -3.18 27.41 9.98
C ALA A 122 -1.83 28.12 9.92
N SER A 123 -1.23 28.48 11.05
CA SER A 123 0.10 29.09 11.10
C SER A 123 1.21 28.16 10.58
N ILE A 124 1.16 26.87 10.94
CA ILE A 124 2.12 25.88 10.44
C ILE A 124 1.94 25.70 8.92
N MET A 125 0.71 25.55 8.45
CA MET A 125 0.39 25.46 7.01
C MET A 125 0.86 26.69 6.25
N GLU A 126 0.58 27.89 6.75
CA GLU A 126 1.00 29.15 6.13
C GLU A 126 2.53 29.27 6.09
N SER A 127 3.24 28.88 7.15
CA SER A 127 4.71 28.88 7.17
C SER A 127 5.30 27.89 6.15
N LEU A 128 4.67 26.72 5.99
CA LEU A 128 5.06 25.70 5.03
C LEU A 128 4.76 26.16 3.60
N GLU A 129 3.60 26.74 3.35
CA GLU A 129 3.22 27.29 2.05
C GLU A 129 4.09 28.49 1.66
N ASN A 130 4.43 29.37 2.59
CA ASN A 130 5.28 30.53 2.33
C ASN A 130 6.75 30.15 2.06
N SER A 131 7.26 29.10 2.71
CA SER A 131 8.59 28.55 2.42
C SER A 131 8.60 27.73 1.13
N SER A 132 7.49 27.09 0.80
CA SER A 132 7.29 26.26 -0.38
C SER A 132 7.04 27.07 -1.64
N SER A 133 6.15 28.07 -1.62
CA SER A 133 5.70 28.84 -2.80
C SER A 133 6.84 29.58 -3.49
N LYS A 134 7.71 30.27 -2.73
CA LYS A 134 8.90 30.94 -3.28
C LYS A 134 9.89 29.99 -3.95
N ARG A 135 9.95 28.72 -3.54
CA ARG A 135 10.82 27.69 -4.13
C ARG A 135 10.11 26.91 -5.24
N ARG A 136 8.80 26.66 -5.11
CA ARG A 136 7.96 25.92 -6.06
C ARG A 136 7.72 26.71 -7.33
N ASP A 137 7.33 27.98 -7.29
CA ASP A 137 6.99 28.71 -8.53
C ASP A 137 8.17 28.78 -9.52
N ARG A 138 9.40 29.01 -9.01
CA ARG A 138 10.60 29.03 -9.85
C ARG A 138 11.07 27.63 -10.24
N GLN A 139 11.02 26.64 -9.34
CA GLN A 139 11.40 25.27 -9.67
C GLN A 139 10.40 24.63 -10.64
N ASP A 140 9.11 24.93 -10.53
CA ASP A 140 8.06 24.37 -11.38
C ASP A 140 8.14 24.98 -12.79
N THR A 141 8.42 26.28 -12.91
CA THR A 141 8.69 26.89 -14.24
C THR A 141 9.93 26.30 -14.90
N ASP A 142 11.04 26.15 -14.17
CA ASP A 142 12.26 25.51 -14.67
C ASP A 142 12.04 24.02 -15.02
N LYS A 143 11.30 23.27 -14.18
CA LYS A 143 10.94 21.86 -14.42
C LYS A 143 10.09 21.73 -15.68
N VAL A 144 9.06 22.57 -15.84
CA VAL A 144 8.20 22.57 -17.03
C VAL A 144 9.00 22.93 -18.28
N ALA A 145 9.89 23.91 -18.22
CA ALA A 145 10.76 24.29 -19.34
C ALA A 145 11.68 23.13 -19.75
N VAL A 146 12.27 22.43 -18.79
CA VAL A 146 13.18 21.30 -19.00
C VAL A 146 12.44 20.08 -19.54
N LEU A 147 11.25 19.78 -19.00
CA LEU A 147 10.38 18.75 -19.56
C LEU A 147 10.03 19.10 -20.99
N THR A 148 9.59 20.33 -21.26
CA THR A 148 9.26 20.76 -22.62
C THR A 148 10.46 20.60 -23.57
N ALA A 149 11.66 20.97 -23.12
CA ALA A 149 12.90 20.75 -23.87
C ALA A 149 13.21 19.26 -24.09
N TRP A 150 13.02 18.41 -23.07
CA TRP A 150 13.19 16.96 -23.16
C TRP A 150 12.19 16.30 -24.13
N HIS A 151 10.94 16.79 -24.17
CA HIS A 151 9.92 16.27 -25.09
C HIS A 151 10.24 16.58 -26.56
N ARG A 152 11.02 17.64 -26.85
CA ARG A 152 11.50 17.97 -28.20
C ARG A 152 12.54 16.98 -28.73
N VAL A 153 13.30 16.35 -27.83
CA VAL A 153 14.34 15.37 -28.17
C VAL A 153 13.68 14.15 -28.79
N ASP A 154 14.24 13.60 -29.87
CA ASP A 154 13.68 12.43 -30.53
C ASP A 154 13.50 11.22 -29.59
N SER A 155 12.47 10.41 -29.87
CA SER A 155 12.18 9.21 -29.08
C SER A 155 13.37 8.24 -28.99
N ARG A 156 14.13 8.08 -30.08
CA ARG A 156 15.29 7.18 -30.15
C ARG A 156 16.47 7.72 -29.37
N THR A 157 16.72 9.02 -29.41
CA THR A 157 17.81 9.68 -28.67
C THR A 157 17.52 9.68 -27.17
N ARG A 158 16.27 9.97 -26.76
CA ARG A 158 15.85 9.85 -25.35
C ARG A 158 16.09 8.45 -24.80
N GLU A 159 15.70 7.44 -25.58
CA GLU A 159 15.82 6.06 -25.15
C GLU A 159 17.29 5.60 -25.07
N ALA A 160 18.12 6.05 -26.01
CA ALA A 160 19.56 5.86 -25.93
C ALA A 160 20.17 6.50 -24.66
N LEU A 161 19.76 7.72 -24.31
CA LEU A 161 20.23 8.42 -23.11
C LEU A 161 19.78 7.75 -21.80
N ARG A 162 18.58 7.16 -21.78
CA ARG A 162 18.09 6.39 -20.62
C ARG A 162 18.89 5.11 -20.41
N ARG A 163 19.19 4.36 -21.48
CA ARG A 163 19.93 3.09 -21.41
C ARG A 163 21.44 3.29 -21.22
N CYS A 164 22.02 4.23 -21.96
CA CYS A 164 23.47 4.45 -22.03
C CYS A 164 23.78 5.91 -21.71
N TYR A 165 23.88 6.21 -20.42
CA TYR A 165 24.22 7.55 -19.95
C TYR A 165 25.74 7.70 -19.82
N LEU A 166 26.38 8.23 -20.87
CA LEU A 166 27.79 8.59 -20.86
C LEU A 166 27.94 10.05 -20.42
N THR A 167 28.03 10.28 -19.11
CA THR A 167 28.01 11.63 -18.52
C THR A 167 29.06 12.56 -19.12
N ASP A 168 30.30 12.10 -19.27
CA ASP A 168 31.42 12.91 -19.78
C ASP A 168 31.23 13.30 -21.25
N LEU A 169 30.65 12.41 -22.04
CA LEU A 169 30.36 12.66 -23.45
C LEU A 169 29.25 13.69 -23.61
N VAL A 170 28.16 13.53 -22.86
CA VAL A 170 27.02 14.47 -22.88
C VAL A 170 27.46 15.83 -22.36
N SER A 171 28.26 15.89 -21.29
CA SER A 171 28.75 17.15 -20.73
C SER A 171 29.66 17.89 -21.71
N GLY A 172 30.56 17.19 -22.39
CA GLY A 172 31.44 17.80 -23.40
C GLY A 172 30.67 18.40 -24.58
N TYR A 173 29.67 17.68 -25.11
CA TYR A 173 28.81 18.22 -26.17
C TYR A 173 27.95 19.39 -25.69
N GLU A 174 27.40 19.28 -24.48
CA GLU A 174 26.57 20.31 -23.88
C GLU A 174 27.36 21.59 -23.59
N GLU A 175 28.62 21.49 -23.16
CA GLU A 175 29.51 22.63 -22.99
C GLU A 175 29.80 23.32 -24.34
N CYS A 176 30.15 22.56 -25.37
CA CYS A 176 30.37 23.09 -26.73
C CYS A 176 29.14 23.82 -27.28
N VAL A 177 27.95 23.23 -27.11
CA VAL A 177 26.68 23.81 -27.55
C VAL A 177 26.35 25.08 -26.75
N ARG A 178 26.53 25.07 -25.43
CA ARG A 178 26.23 26.23 -24.57
C ARG A 178 27.18 27.39 -24.86
N SER A 179 28.47 27.12 -25.05
CA SER A 179 29.44 28.13 -25.46
C SER A 179 29.07 28.75 -26.80
N PHE A 180 28.65 27.93 -27.77
CA PHE A 180 28.16 28.43 -29.06
C PHE A 180 26.89 29.29 -28.97
N VAL A 181 25.95 28.92 -28.09
CA VAL A 181 24.73 29.72 -27.89
C VAL A 181 25.06 31.06 -27.21
N LYS A 182 25.94 31.05 -26.20
CA LYS A 182 26.41 32.25 -25.47
C LYS A 182 27.29 33.18 -26.31
N ASP A 183 28.10 32.62 -27.21
CA ASP A 183 28.89 33.41 -28.15
C ASP A 183 27.94 34.18 -29.09
N SER A 184 27.85 35.49 -28.89
CA SER A 184 27.12 36.43 -29.76
C SER A 184 27.93 36.84 -31.00
N GLY A 185 29.09 36.22 -31.23
CA GLY A 185 29.91 36.48 -32.40
C GLY A 185 29.30 35.92 -33.68
N ASN A 186 29.62 36.54 -34.83
CA ASN A 186 29.15 36.30 -36.21
C ASN A 186 29.27 34.86 -36.77
N LYS A 187 29.56 33.84 -35.95
CA LYS A 187 29.56 32.44 -36.39
C LYS A 187 28.16 31.86 -36.20
N ASP A 188 27.33 31.93 -37.24
CA ASP A 188 25.98 31.36 -37.25
C ASP A 188 25.96 29.81 -37.25
N VAL A 189 27.11 29.17 -37.46
CA VAL A 189 27.22 27.71 -37.61
C VAL A 189 28.38 27.15 -36.79
N LEU A 190 28.07 26.19 -35.91
CA LEU A 190 29.06 25.34 -35.23
C LEU A 190 29.23 24.05 -36.03
N VAL A 191 30.47 23.64 -36.28
CA VAL A 191 30.78 22.39 -36.99
C VAL A 191 31.58 21.48 -36.08
N LEU A 192 31.01 20.32 -35.76
CA LEU A 192 31.66 19.28 -34.96
C LEU A 192 31.95 18.06 -35.83
N HIS A 193 33.16 17.51 -35.72
CA HIS A 193 33.59 16.33 -36.46
C HIS A 193 33.41 15.09 -35.59
N VAL A 194 32.30 14.36 -35.80
CA VAL A 194 31.96 13.17 -35.01
C VAL A 194 31.82 11.97 -35.94
N GLN A 195 32.74 11.02 -35.85
CA GLN A 195 32.78 9.84 -36.73
C GLN A 195 31.87 8.71 -36.26
N ASP A 196 31.69 8.55 -34.95
CA ASP A 196 30.85 7.49 -34.39
C ASP A 196 29.35 7.80 -34.59
N PRO A 197 28.55 6.86 -35.14
CA PRO A 197 27.11 7.06 -35.33
C PRO A 197 26.32 7.27 -34.04
N PHE A 198 26.70 6.60 -32.95
CA PHE A 198 26.01 6.73 -31.67
C PHE A 198 26.31 8.10 -31.05
N HIS A 199 27.55 8.56 -31.09
CA HIS A 199 27.94 9.89 -30.64
C HIS A 199 27.23 10.99 -31.42
N ARG A 200 27.03 10.82 -32.74
CA ARG A 200 26.22 11.75 -33.54
C ARG A 200 24.76 11.76 -33.09
N LEU A 201 24.18 10.59 -32.83
CA LEU A 201 22.81 10.48 -32.31
C LEU A 201 22.66 11.26 -30.99
N ILE A 202 23.61 11.10 -30.07
CA ILE A 202 23.62 11.85 -28.81
C ILE A 202 23.76 13.36 -29.06
N LEU A 203 24.70 13.78 -29.91
CA LEU A 203 24.90 15.18 -30.25
C LEU A 203 23.63 15.83 -30.84
N HIS A 204 22.92 15.11 -31.72
CA HIS A 204 21.63 15.55 -32.26
C HIS A 204 20.61 15.76 -31.14
N GLY A 205 20.49 14.80 -30.20
CA GLY A 205 19.59 14.94 -29.04
C GLY A 205 19.95 16.12 -28.13
N VAL A 206 21.24 16.39 -27.89
CA VAL A 206 21.68 17.58 -27.14
C VAL A 206 21.26 18.86 -27.87
N CYS A 207 21.43 18.92 -29.19
CA CYS A 207 21.02 20.08 -29.98
C CYS A 207 19.51 20.30 -29.95
N GLU A 208 18.71 19.23 -30.04
CA GLU A 208 17.24 19.28 -29.97
C GLU A 208 16.76 19.81 -28.61
N PHE A 209 17.40 19.39 -27.51
CA PHE A 209 17.10 19.88 -26.17
C PHE A 209 17.27 21.41 -26.07
N TYR A 210 18.34 21.95 -26.66
CA TYR A 210 18.60 23.39 -26.73
C TYR A 210 17.86 24.12 -27.87
N ASN A 211 16.93 23.45 -28.56
CA ASN A 211 16.16 24.00 -29.69
C ASN A 211 17.05 24.50 -30.85
N LEU A 212 18.14 23.77 -31.13
CA LEU A 212 19.07 24.03 -32.24
C LEU A 212 18.83 23.08 -33.41
N ILE A 213 19.15 23.54 -34.61
CA ILE A 213 19.04 22.73 -35.82
C ILE A 213 20.38 22.03 -36.06
N SER A 214 20.37 20.70 -36.04
CA SER A 214 21.56 19.88 -36.26
C SER A 214 21.43 19.06 -37.55
N THR A 215 22.42 19.14 -38.43
CA THR A 215 22.43 18.44 -39.73
C THR A 215 23.78 17.74 -39.92
N THR A 216 23.75 16.44 -40.15
CA THR A 216 24.98 15.69 -40.45
C THR A 216 25.21 15.63 -41.95
N VAL A 217 26.39 16.06 -42.39
CA VAL A 217 26.81 16.08 -43.79
C VAL A 217 28.08 15.22 -43.94
N ALA A 218 28.09 14.33 -44.93
CA ALA A 218 29.29 13.59 -45.31
C ALA A 218 30.17 14.50 -46.16
N GLN A 219 31.43 14.69 -45.76
CA GLN A 219 32.43 15.40 -46.56
C GLN A 219 33.31 14.38 -47.27
N SER A 220 33.23 14.33 -48.60
CA SER A 220 34.17 13.57 -49.43
C SER A 220 35.05 14.54 -50.20
N LYS A 221 36.15 15.00 -49.58
CA LYS A 221 37.23 15.68 -50.30
C LYS A 221 38.42 14.72 -50.40
N GLY A 222 38.44 13.90 -51.45
CA GLY A 222 39.61 13.14 -51.90
C GLY A 222 40.19 12.08 -50.97
N GLY A 223 39.56 11.75 -49.84
CA GLY A 223 39.99 10.74 -48.88
C GLY A 223 38.80 10.06 -48.18
N ALA A 224 39.06 9.29 -47.11
CA ALA A 224 38.03 8.58 -46.36
C ALA A 224 36.87 9.53 -45.96
N PRO A 225 35.59 9.13 -46.11
CA PRO A 225 34.46 10.03 -45.92
C PRO A 225 34.33 10.43 -44.45
N THR A 226 34.73 11.67 -44.13
CA THR A 226 34.56 12.23 -42.78
C THR A 226 33.18 12.82 -42.63
N LYS A 227 32.44 12.41 -41.60
CA LYS A 227 31.12 12.98 -41.28
C LYS A 227 31.28 14.18 -40.34
N MET A 228 30.62 15.29 -40.68
CA MET A 228 30.57 16.49 -39.84
C MET A 228 29.11 16.82 -39.50
N THR A 229 28.87 17.27 -38.28
CA THR A 229 27.56 17.73 -37.81
C THR A 229 27.60 19.26 -37.74
N ARG A 230 26.76 19.90 -38.55
CA ARG A 230 26.57 21.35 -38.59
C ARG A 230 25.38 21.72 -37.72
N ILE A 231 25.62 22.62 -36.77
CA ILE A 231 24.64 23.08 -35.79
C ILE A 231 24.37 24.56 -36.07
N LYS A 232 23.11 24.92 -36.22
CA LYS A 232 22.66 26.30 -36.49
C LYS A 232 21.70 26.76 -35.40
N LYS A 233 21.80 28.05 -35.05
CA LYS A 233 20.80 28.72 -34.23
C LYS A 233 19.50 28.85 -35.05
N LYS A 234 18.36 28.53 -34.45
CA LYS A 234 17.06 28.72 -35.10
C LYS A 234 16.74 30.22 -35.08
N GLN A 235 16.59 30.85 -36.24
CA GLN A 235 16.10 32.23 -36.30
C GLN A 235 14.68 32.26 -35.72
N SER A 236 14.47 33.02 -34.65
CA SER A 236 13.13 33.26 -34.13
C SER A 236 12.38 34.15 -35.11
N LEU A 237 11.16 33.76 -35.47
CA LEU A 237 10.25 34.57 -36.30
C LEU A 237 9.62 35.73 -35.51
N SER A 238 10.07 35.99 -34.27
CA SER A 238 9.59 37.05 -33.39
C SER A 238 10.73 37.75 -32.63
N PRO A 239 10.60 39.06 -32.32
CA PRO A 239 11.53 39.82 -31.50
C PRO A 239 11.21 39.58 -30.01
N SER A 240 11.41 38.35 -29.56
CA SER A 240 11.41 37.99 -28.14
C SER A 240 12.81 37.48 -27.80
N PRO A 241 13.24 37.58 -26.52
CA PRO A 241 14.64 37.43 -26.16
C PRO A 241 15.15 36.04 -26.55
N SER A 242 16.48 35.94 -26.72
CA SER A 242 17.28 34.73 -26.96
C SER A 242 16.61 33.42 -26.54
N PRO A 243 16.83 32.29 -27.25
CA PRO A 243 16.21 31.01 -26.92
C PRO A 243 16.35 30.77 -25.41
N ASP A 244 15.24 30.75 -24.67
CA ASP A 244 15.24 30.58 -23.22
C ASP A 244 15.98 29.28 -22.92
N LEU A 245 17.27 29.39 -22.59
CA LEU A 245 18.08 28.23 -22.29
C LEU A 245 17.50 27.67 -21.00
N PRO A 246 17.18 26.36 -20.95
CA PRO A 246 16.74 25.76 -19.71
C PRO A 246 17.82 25.99 -18.64
N ASN A 247 17.41 26.52 -17.49
CA ASN A 247 18.32 26.77 -16.35
C ASN A 247 18.96 25.47 -15.86
N ILE A 248 18.23 24.35 -15.97
CA ILE A 248 18.71 23.02 -15.65
C ILE A 248 19.32 22.40 -16.90
N THR A 249 20.57 21.95 -16.79
CA THR A 249 21.30 21.30 -17.87
C THR A 249 20.75 19.91 -18.15
N LEU A 250 20.93 19.41 -19.38
CA LEU A 250 20.53 18.05 -19.75
C LEU A 250 21.26 17.02 -18.89
N CYS A 251 22.55 17.24 -18.60
CA CYS A 251 23.28 16.37 -17.69
C CYS A 251 22.67 16.35 -16.28
N ASN A 252 22.32 17.51 -15.73
CA ASN A 252 21.74 17.58 -14.39
C ASN A 252 20.34 16.94 -14.35
N PHE A 253 19.53 17.19 -15.38
CA PHE A 253 18.23 16.55 -15.55
C PHE A 253 18.33 15.02 -15.58
N LEU A 254 19.27 14.46 -16.36
CA LEU A 254 19.46 13.02 -16.44
C LEU A 254 19.96 12.40 -15.13
N LYS A 255 20.77 13.13 -14.34
CA LYS A 255 21.17 12.71 -12.99
C LYS A 255 19.99 12.66 -12.04
N MET A 256 19.22 13.74 -11.94
CA MET A 256 18.03 13.80 -11.08
C MET A 256 16.98 12.74 -11.46
N ALA A 257 16.79 12.50 -12.77
CA ALA A 257 15.88 11.47 -13.26
C ALA A 257 16.31 10.05 -12.90
N LYS A 258 17.62 9.77 -12.80
CA LYS A 258 18.15 8.47 -12.37
C LYS A 258 18.07 8.26 -10.86
N GLU A 259 18.29 9.32 -10.09
CA GLU A 259 18.27 9.28 -8.63
C GLU A 259 16.85 9.35 -8.04
N GLY A 260 15.84 9.62 -8.88
CA GLY A 260 14.43 9.67 -8.46
C GLY A 260 14.02 10.99 -7.80
N PHE A 261 14.86 12.03 -7.90
CA PHE A 261 14.61 13.36 -7.34
C PHE A 261 13.82 14.30 -8.27
N TRP A 262 13.40 13.82 -9.45
CA TRP A 262 12.72 14.63 -10.47
C TRP A 262 11.22 14.75 -10.23
#